data_AF-A0A1G5SHZ2-F1
#
_entry.id   AF-A0A1G5SHZ2-F1
#
_cell.length_a   1.000
_cell.length_b   1.000
_cell.length_c   1.000
_cell.angle_alpha   90.00
_cell.angle_beta   90.00
_cell.angle_gamma   90.00
#
_symmetry.space_group_name_H-M   'P 1'
#
loop_
_entity.id
_entity.type
_entity.pdbx_description
1 polymer ?
#
loop_
_entity_poly.entity_id
_entity_poly.type
_entity_poly.pdbx_seq_one_letter_code
_entity_poly.pdbx_strand_id
1 'polypeptide(L)' 'MIHRATSIFLNKQAGLKRSKAQTGAITLIHRFGSAANLNIHLHCLVLDGVYRV' A
#
# COMPACT_ATOMS: atom_id res chain seq x y z
N MET A 1 6.33 3.77 -5.19
CA MET A 1 5.98 3.08 -6.46
C MET A 1 5.06 1.88 -6.26
N ILE A 2 5.29 1.04 -5.24
CA ILE A 2 4.51 -0.20 -4.99
C ILE A 2 2.99 0.04 -4.95
N HIS A 3 2.51 0.99 -4.11
CA HIS A 3 1.08 1.27 -4.01
C HIS A 3 0.45 1.63 -5.38
N ARG A 4 1.08 2.50 -6.19
CA ARG A 4 0.53 2.91 -7.49
C ARG A 4 0.41 1.73 -8.45
N ALA A 5 1.42 0.87 -8.51
CA ALA A 5 1.39 -0.32 -9.37
C ALA A 5 0.27 -1.29 -8.94
N THR A 6 0.15 -1.55 -7.64
CA THR A 6 -0.91 -2.41 -7.09
C THR A 6 -2.30 -1.79 -7.29
N SER A 7 -2.48 -0.48 -7.11
CA SER A 7 -3.74 0.20 -7.39
C SER A 7 -4.18 0.07 -8.86
N ILE A 8 -3.23 0.20 -9.80
CA ILE A 8 -3.53 0.03 -11.22
C ILE A 8 -3.95 -1.41 -11.51
N PHE A 9 -3.25 -2.39 -10.93
CA PHE A 9 -3.58 -3.80 -11.06
C PHE A 9 -4.99 -4.12 -10.52
N LEU A 10 -5.30 -3.71 -9.28
CA LEU A 10 -6.60 -3.94 -8.64
C LEU A 10 -7.75 -3.27 -9.39
N ASN A 11 -7.57 -2.02 -9.84
CA ASN A 11 -8.55 -1.32 -10.66
C ASN A 11 -8.82 -2.04 -11.98
N LYS A 12 -7.77 -2.53 -12.64
CA LYS A 12 -7.90 -3.30 -13.88
C LYS A 12 -8.61 -4.62 -13.65
N GLN A 13 -8.25 -5.35 -12.59
CA GLN A 13 -8.88 -6.63 -12.23
C GLN A 13 -10.38 -6.45 -11.94
N ALA A 14 -10.77 -5.36 -11.28
CA ALA A 14 -12.17 -5.05 -11.00
C ALA A 14 -12.93 -4.35 -12.16
N GLY A 15 -12.28 -4.08 -13.29
CA GLY A 15 -12.89 -3.40 -14.43
C GLY A 15 -13.30 -1.95 -14.17
N LEU A 16 -12.73 -1.29 -13.15
CA LEU A 16 -13.08 0.08 -12.76
C LEU A 16 -12.03 1.07 -13.26
N LYS A 17 -12.52 2.22 -13.76
CA LYS A 17 -11.66 3.38 -14.01
C LYS A 17 -11.22 3.98 -12.67
N ARG A 18 -9.99 4.52 -12.63
CA ARG A 18 -9.45 5.19 -11.43
C ARG A 18 -10.36 6.29 -10.85
N SER A 19 -11.17 6.96 -11.68
CA SER A 19 -12.13 7.97 -11.21
C SER A 19 -13.32 7.41 -10.44
N LYS A 20 -13.54 6.09 -10.46
CA LYS A 20 -14.65 5.39 -9.80
C LYS A 20 -14.19 4.37 -8.74
N ALA A 21 -12.89 4.33 -8.45
CA ALA A 21 -12.32 3.31 -7.56
C ALA A 21 -11.19 3.88 -6.71
N GLN A 22 -11.25 3.59 -5.42
CA GLN A 22 -10.22 3.84 -4.42
C GLN A 22 -9.61 2.53 -3.93
N THR A 23 -8.32 2.54 -3.67
CA THR A 23 -7.57 1.44 -3.04
C THR A 23 -6.88 1.96 -1.80
N GLY A 24 -6.57 1.08 -0.84
CA GLY A 24 -5.89 1.45 0.39
C GLY A 24 -4.49 0.85 0.50
N ALA A 25 -3.57 1.61 1.09
CA ALA A 25 -2.31 1.09 1.59
C ALA A 25 -1.95 1.76 2.92
N ILE A 26 -1.26 1.01 3.77
CA ILE A 26 -0.77 1.43 5.07
C ILE A 26 0.75 1.27 5.06
N THR A 27 1.46 2.35 5.35
CA THR A 27 2.90 2.30 5.58
C THR A 27 3.15 2.19 7.08
N LEU A 28 3.83 1.12 7.48
CA LEU A 28 4.27 0.87 8.84
C LEU A 28 5.75 1.23 8.94
N ILE A 29 6.09 2.01 9.98
CA ILE A 29 7.48 2.34 10.31
C ILE A 29 7.84 1.51 11.54
N HIS A 30 8.70 0.52 11.35
CA HIS A 30 9.20 -0.31 12.44
C HIS A 30 10.60 0.16 12.84
N ARG A 31 10.76 0.57 14.10
CA ARG A 31 12.06 0.86 14.71
C ARG A 31 12.49 -0.33 15.58
N PHE A 32 13.50 -1.09 15.15
CA PHE A 32 14.07 -2.18 15.94
C PHE A 32 15.24 -1.66 16.80
N GLY A 33 15.31 -2.07 18.07
CA GLY A 33 16.34 -1.62 19.01
C GLY A 33 17.10 -2.75 19.72
N SER A 34 18.43 -2.73 19.59
CA SER A 34 19.48 -3.09 20.57
C SER A 34 20.74 -2.24 20.23
N ALA A 35 21.78 -2.25 21.08
CA ALA A 35 22.91 -1.30 21.29
C ALA A 35 23.34 -0.26 20.21
N ALA A 36 23.10 -0.48 18.92
CA ALA A 36 23.24 0.52 17.86
C ALA A 36 21.87 0.82 17.21
N ASN A 37 21.09 1.67 17.89
CA ASN A 37 19.70 2.10 17.64
C ASN A 37 19.42 2.73 16.24
N LEU A 38 19.78 2.05 15.16
CA LEU A 38 19.84 2.58 13.78
C LEU A 38 19.11 1.69 12.75
N ASN A 39 18.07 0.95 13.14
CA ASN A 39 17.31 0.15 12.16
C ASN A 39 15.87 0.64 12.05
N ILE A 40 15.64 1.47 11.02
CA ILE A 40 14.30 1.86 10.56
C ILE A 40 13.94 0.96 9.38
N HIS A 41 12.96 0.09 9.57
CA HIS A 41 12.38 -0.73 8.52
C HIS A 41 11.00 -0.19 8.14
N LEU A 42 10.77 -0.01 6.84
CA LEU A 42 9.47 0.37 6.28
C LEU A 42 8.78 -0.86 5.72
N HIS A 43 7.59 -1.17 6.23
CA HIS A 43 6.70 -2.15 5.64
C HIS A 43 5.52 -1.43 4.98
N CYS A 44 5.07 -1.90 3.82
CA CYS A 44 3.89 -1.38 3.13
C CYS A 44 2.89 -2.51 2.97
N LEU A 45 1.72 -2.38 3.59
CA LEU A 45 0.60 -3.29 3.43
C LEU A 45 -0.38 -2.66 2.45
N VAL A 46 -0.75 -3.38 1.40
CA VAL A 46 -1.76 -2.93 0.43
C VAL A 46 -3.00 -3.77 0.63
N LEU A 47 -4.17 -3.12 0.69
CA LEU A 47 -5.45 -3.82 0.77
C LEU A 47 -5.74 -4.48 -0.58
N ASP A 48 -6.11 -5.76 -0.55
CA ASP A 48 -6.49 -6.52 -1.75
C ASP A 48 -7.93 -6.23 -2.15
N GLY A 49 -8.24 -4.94 -2.34
CA GLY A 49 -9.61 -4.49 -2.55
C GLY A 49 -9.68 -3.12 -3.19
N VAL A 50 -10.79 -2.91 -3.90
CA VAL A 50 -11.20 -1.63 -4.48
C VAL A 50 -12.56 -1.24 -3.93
N TYR A 51 -12.64 0.01 -3.50
CA TYR A 51 -13.84 0.64 -2.96
C TYR A 51 -14.37 1.63 -3.99
N ARG A 52 -15.69 1.69 -4.19
CA ARG A 52 -16.28 2.68 -5.09
C ARG A 52 -16.28 4.05 -4.44
N VAL A 53 -16.07 5.06 -5.29
CA VAL A 53 -16.22 6.48 -4.94
C VAL A 53 -17.62 6.94 -5.31
#